data_AF-A0A7K2MGY9-F1
#
_entry.id   AF-A0A7K2MGY9-F1
#
_cell.length_a   1.000
_cell.length_b   1.000
_cell.length_c   1.000
_cell.angle_alpha   90.00
_cell.angle_beta   90.00
_cell.angle_gamma   90.00
#
_symmetry.space_group_name_H-M   'P 1'
#
loop_
_entity.id
_entity.type
_entity.pdbx_description
1 polymer ?
#
loop_
_entity_poly.entity_id
_entity_poly.type
_entity_poly.pdbx_seq_one_letter_code
_entity_poly.pdbx_strand_id
1 'polypeptide(L)'
;AALSRSGVLVRDPGRLRQLEMARTVVLHPSALRVPDAGADPWTEDVLDAARRAGLRVVMVEDPALADFTGLADQVVAAGRPLADVVAALRDEGGVITVVRPLPGADASVADGLLAGDVAVALA
;
A
#
# COMPACT_ATOMS: atom_id res chain seq x y z
N ALA A 1 -22.84 0.64 -0.92
CA ALA A 1 -23.26 0.89 -2.31
C ALA A 1 -22.61 2.12 -2.97
N ALA A 2 -22.01 3.07 -2.23
CA ALA A 2 -21.28 4.20 -2.85
C ALA A 2 -19.94 3.78 -3.48
N LEU A 3 -19.10 3.06 -2.73
CA LEU A 3 -17.78 2.60 -3.17
C LEU A 3 -17.80 1.76 -4.45
N SER A 4 -18.73 0.81 -4.57
CA SER A 4 -18.87 -0.01 -5.78
C SER A 4 -19.22 0.81 -7.02
N ARG A 5 -19.95 1.94 -6.87
CA ARG A 5 -20.28 2.84 -7.98
C ARG A 5 -19.11 3.74 -8.38
N SER A 6 -18.11 3.89 -7.51
CA SER A 6 -16.85 4.56 -7.82
C SER A 6 -15.73 3.58 -8.21
N GLY A 7 -16.08 2.35 -8.63
CA GLY A 7 -15.11 1.34 -9.05
C GLY A 7 -14.35 0.65 -7.92
N VAL A 8 -14.72 0.88 -6.65
CA VAL A 8 -14.06 0.27 -5.48
C VAL A 8 -14.79 -1.01 -5.08
N LEU A 9 -14.13 -2.16 -5.22
CA LEU A 9 -14.64 -3.45 -4.76
C LEU A 9 -14.24 -3.69 -3.32
N VAL A 10 -15.24 -3.82 -2.45
CA VAL A 10 -15.03 -4.18 -1.03
C VAL A 10 -15.36 -5.65 -0.86
N ARG A 11 -14.34 -6.49 -0.61
CA ARG A 11 -14.56 -7.94 -0.39
C ARG A 11 -15.28 -8.25 0.92
N ASP A 12 -14.99 -7.50 1.97
CA ASP A 12 -15.59 -7.67 3.29
C ASP A 12 -15.96 -6.30 3.90
N PRO A 13 -17.24 -5.92 3.89
CA PRO A 13 -17.70 -4.67 4.48
C PRO A 13 -17.46 -4.59 6.00
N GLY A 14 -17.39 -5.73 6.70
CA GLY A 14 -17.08 -5.78 8.13
C GLY A 14 -15.67 -5.27 8.42
N ARG A 15 -14.73 -5.52 7.50
CA ARG A 15 -13.35 -4.99 7.55
C ARG A 15 -13.26 -3.50 7.24
N LEU A 16 -14.26 -2.86 6.62
CA LEU A 16 -14.22 -1.40 6.43
C LEU A 16 -14.19 -0.65 7.75
N ARG A 17 -14.78 -1.19 8.83
CA ARG A 17 -14.65 -0.58 10.16
C ARG A 17 -13.19 -0.56 10.66
N GLN A 18 -12.32 -1.43 10.13
CA GLN A 18 -10.90 -1.40 10.45
C GLN A 18 -10.18 -0.21 9.79
N LEU A 19 -10.74 0.42 8.75
CA LEU A 19 -10.18 1.67 8.21
C LEU A 19 -10.17 2.78 9.25
N GLU A 20 -11.18 2.84 10.14
CA GLU A 20 -11.20 3.83 11.23
C GLU A 20 -10.07 3.60 12.24
N MET A 21 -9.59 2.36 12.34
CA MET A 21 -8.48 1.96 13.21
C MET A 21 -7.13 1.97 12.48
N ALA A 22 -7.14 2.18 11.16
CA ALA A 22 -5.93 2.16 10.36
C ALA A 22 -5.09 3.38 10.67
N ARG A 23 -3.81 3.14 10.96
CA ARG A 23 -2.82 4.18 11.24
C ARG A 23 -1.66 4.16 10.27
N THR A 24 -1.55 3.10 9.48
CA THR A 24 -0.41 2.88 8.58
C THR A 24 -0.91 2.46 7.21
N VAL A 25 -0.30 3.02 6.17
CA VAL A 25 -0.42 2.54 4.79
C VAL A 25 0.92 2.00 4.31
N VAL A 26 0.92 0.79 3.79
CA VAL A 26 2.07 0.13 3.17
C VAL A 26 1.86 0.13 1.66
N LEU A 27 2.76 0.79 0.94
CA LEU A 27 2.70 0.95 -0.51
C LEU A 27 3.80 0.11 -1.17
N HIS A 28 3.38 -0.93 -1.90
CA HIS A 28 4.29 -1.69 -2.75
C HIS A 28 4.60 -0.88 -4.03
N PRO A 29 5.80 -1.00 -4.64
CA PRO A 29 6.20 -0.12 -5.73
C PRO A 29 5.30 -0.27 -6.96
N SER A 30 4.72 -1.46 -7.17
CA SER A 30 3.76 -1.65 -8.27
C SER A 30 2.52 -0.75 -8.17
N ALA A 31 2.15 -0.27 -6.98
CA ALA A 31 1.04 0.65 -6.80
C ALA A 31 1.38 2.11 -7.14
N LEU A 32 2.67 2.46 -7.13
CA LEU A 32 3.19 3.81 -7.33
C LEU A 32 3.98 3.95 -8.62
N ARG A 33 4.00 2.92 -9.46
CA ARG A 33 4.76 2.88 -10.71
C ARG A 33 3.84 2.59 -11.88
N VAL A 34 4.19 3.21 -13.00
CA VAL A 34 3.69 2.81 -14.30
C VAL A 34 4.74 1.89 -14.94
N PRO A 35 4.36 0.68 -15.41
CA PRO A 35 5.27 -0.20 -16.12
C PRO A 35 6.00 0.55 -17.23
N ASP A 36 7.32 0.41 -17.29
CA ASP A 36 8.22 1.03 -18.28
C ASP A 36 8.28 2.58 -18.32
N ALA A 37 7.48 3.28 -17.51
CA ALA A 37 7.46 4.75 -17.46
C ALA A 37 7.99 5.35 -16.14
N GLY A 38 8.29 4.52 -15.14
CA GLY A 38 8.84 4.97 -13.86
C GLY A 38 7.77 5.19 -12.81
N ALA A 39 7.91 6.26 -12.02
CA ALA A 39 6.91 6.63 -11.02
C ALA A 39 5.58 7.01 -11.69
N ASP A 40 4.46 6.67 -11.05
CA ASP A 40 3.14 7.10 -11.48
C ASP A 40 3.02 8.62 -11.28
N PRO A 41 2.43 9.38 -12.22
CA PRO A 41 2.25 10.82 -12.08
C PRO A 41 1.53 11.26 -10.79
N TRP A 42 0.73 10.39 -10.18
CA TRP A 42 0.00 10.67 -8.94
C TRP A 42 0.78 10.26 -7.68
N THR A 43 2.02 9.78 -7.80
CA THR A 43 2.80 9.25 -6.66
C THR A 43 2.92 10.26 -5.53
N GLU A 44 3.33 11.50 -5.82
CA GLU A 44 3.46 12.56 -4.81
C GLU A 44 2.11 12.89 -4.18
N ASP A 45 1.06 13.06 -4.98
CA ASP A 45 -0.28 13.39 -4.51
C ASP A 45 -0.86 12.30 -3.59
N VAL A 46 -0.63 11.03 -3.91
CA VAL A 46 -1.07 9.89 -3.09
C VAL A 46 -0.33 9.86 -1.76
N LEU A 47 1.00 10.07 -1.77
CA LEU A 47 1.82 10.09 -0.56
C LEU A 47 1.45 11.27 0.34
N ASP A 48 1.28 12.48 -0.23
CA ASP A 48 0.87 13.66 0.55
C ASP A 48 -0.57 13.50 1.06
N ALA A 49 -1.48 12.91 0.29
CA ALA A 49 -2.84 12.61 0.75
C ALA A 49 -2.85 11.65 1.94
N ALA A 50 -2.06 10.57 1.90
CA ALA A 50 -1.95 9.63 3.02
C ALA A 50 -1.41 10.32 4.28
N ARG A 51 -0.36 11.14 4.12
CA ARG A 51 0.22 11.90 5.23
C ARG A 51 -0.76 12.92 5.82
N ARG A 52 -1.50 13.65 4.98
CA ARG A 52 -2.56 14.58 5.42
C ARG A 52 -3.72 13.88 6.11
N ALA A 53 -4.00 12.63 5.74
CA ALA A 53 -4.96 11.78 6.44
C ALA A 53 -4.43 11.27 7.80
N GLY A 54 -3.20 11.61 8.18
CA GLY A 54 -2.57 11.21 9.44
C GLY A 54 -2.10 9.75 9.45
N LEU A 55 -1.98 9.12 8.27
CA LEU A 55 -1.44 7.77 8.14
C LEU A 55 0.09 7.84 8.14
N ARG A 56 0.72 6.91 8.85
CA ARG A 56 2.13 6.58 8.67
C ARG A 56 2.32 5.94 7.30
N VAL A 57 3.19 6.50 6.48
CA VAL A 57 3.46 6.04 5.12
C VAL A 57 4.70 5.16 5.11
N VAL A 58 4.53 3.88 4.75
CA VAL A 58 5.62 2.92 4.60
C VAL A 58 5.72 2.51 3.14
N MET A 59 6.86 2.75 2.52
CA MET A 59 7.14 2.36 1.14
C MET A 59 8.13 1.21 1.09
N VAL A 60 7.94 0.28 0.15
CA VAL A 60 9.02 -0.64 -0.22
C VAL A 60 9.98 0.10 -1.15
N GLU A 61 11.28 -0.08 -0.93
CA GLU A 61 12.34 0.51 -1.71
C GLU A 61 12.23 0.10 -3.18
N ASP A 62 12.35 1.09 -4.06
CA ASP A 62 12.39 0.88 -5.50
C ASP A 62 13.20 2.02 -6.15
N PRO A 63 14.17 1.72 -7.03
CA PRO A 63 14.97 2.76 -7.68
C PRO A 63 14.16 3.78 -8.46
N ALA A 64 13.02 3.39 -9.04
CA ALA A 64 12.16 4.31 -9.78
C ALA A 64 11.41 5.31 -8.87
N LEU A 65 11.42 5.08 -7.56
CA LEU A 65 10.73 5.90 -6.56
C LEU A 65 11.70 6.67 -5.64
N ALA A 66 12.99 6.70 -5.97
CA ALA A 66 14.02 7.31 -5.12
C ALA A 66 13.71 8.77 -4.73
N ASP A 67 13.20 9.56 -5.69
CA ASP A 67 12.86 10.97 -5.49
C ASP A 67 11.69 11.19 -4.52
N PHE A 68 10.88 10.17 -4.25
CA PHE A 68 9.69 10.24 -3.38
C PHE A 68 9.95 9.72 -1.96
N THR A 69 11.12 9.14 -1.69
CA THR A 69 11.45 8.55 -0.39
C THR A 69 11.35 9.53 0.78
N GLY A 70 11.57 10.83 0.53
CA GLY A 70 11.41 11.89 1.54
C GLY A 70 9.96 12.18 1.96
N LEU A 71 8.97 11.66 1.23
CA LEU A 71 7.55 11.76 1.58
C LEU A 71 7.08 10.58 2.44
N ALA A 72 7.86 9.50 2.52
CA ALA A 72 7.55 8.36 3.36
C ALA A 72 8.10 8.55 4.78
N ASP A 73 7.35 8.10 5.78
CA ASP A 73 7.86 8.00 7.15
C ASP A 73 8.87 6.86 7.28
N GLN A 74 8.76 5.85 6.43
CA GLN A 74 9.67 4.71 6.38
C GLN A 74 9.80 4.14 4.98
N VAL A 75 11.03 3.77 4.62
CA VAL A 75 11.33 2.95 3.44
C VAL A 75 11.89 1.61 3.90
N VAL A 76 11.32 0.51 3.44
CA VAL A 76 11.77 -0.86 3.75
C VAL A 76 12.51 -1.46 2.56
N ALA A 77 13.60 -2.19 2.81
CA ALA A 77 14.39 -2.79 1.74
C ALA A 77 13.57 -3.77 0.89
N ALA A 78 13.78 -3.74 -0.44
CA ALA A 78 13.04 -4.57 -1.40
C ALA A 78 13.19 -6.09 -1.17
N GLY A 79 14.28 -6.52 -0.55
CA GLY A 79 14.53 -7.93 -0.23
C GLY A 79 13.77 -8.46 0.99
N ARG A 80 13.11 -7.60 1.77
CA ARG A 80 12.33 -8.03 2.94
C ARG A 80 10.94 -8.48 2.49
N PRO A 81 10.46 -9.68 2.88
CA PRO A 81 9.12 -10.14 2.55
C PRO A 81 8.06 -9.15 3.04
N LEU A 82 7.12 -8.80 2.16
CA LEU A 82 6.09 -7.80 2.48
C LEU A 82 5.21 -8.25 3.65
N ALA A 83 4.93 -9.54 3.78
CA ALA A 83 4.19 -10.10 4.92
C ALA A 83 4.90 -9.84 6.26
N ASP A 84 6.23 -9.94 6.31
CA ASP A 84 7.01 -9.69 7.53
C ASP A 84 7.05 -8.20 7.89
N VAL A 85 7.02 -7.32 6.89
CA VAL A 85 6.89 -5.88 7.09
C VAL A 85 5.53 -5.57 7.72
N VAL A 86 4.46 -6.09 7.13
CA VAL A 86 3.09 -5.86 7.58
C VAL A 86 2.87 -6.44 8.97
N ALA A 87 3.32 -7.66 9.23
CA ALA A 87 3.21 -8.29 10.54
C ALA A 87 3.84 -7.44 11.65
N ALA A 88 5.03 -6.88 11.41
CA ALA A 88 5.70 -6.01 12.37
C ALA A 88 4.95 -4.69 12.63
N LEU A 89 4.25 -4.15 11.63
CA LEU A 89 3.50 -2.91 11.75
C LEU A 89 2.14 -3.07 12.44
N ARG A 90 1.53 -4.26 12.35
CA ARG A 90 0.21 -4.53 12.93
C ARG A 90 0.18 -4.46 14.46
N ASP A 91 1.31 -4.66 15.11
CA ASP A 91 1.43 -4.49 16.56
C ASP A 91 1.23 -3.02 17.00
N GLU A 92 1.38 -2.07 16.08
CA GLU A 92 1.26 -0.63 16.35
C GLU A 92 -0.11 -0.03 15.96
N GLY A 93 -0.93 -0.78 15.21
CA GLY A 93 -2.25 -0.34 14.76
C GLY A 93 -2.69 -1.00 13.45
N GLY A 94 -3.88 -0.62 12.96
CA GLY A 94 -4.41 -1.19 11.72
C GLY A 94 -3.55 -0.81 10.50
N VAL A 95 -3.29 -1.78 9.62
CA VAL A 95 -2.46 -1.61 8.42
C VAL A 95 -3.29 -1.76 7.15
N ILE A 96 -3.18 -0.77 6.27
CA ILE A 96 -3.68 -0.82 4.89
C ILE A 96 -2.53 -1.23 3.98
N THR A 97 -2.70 -2.28 3.20
CA THR A 97 -1.71 -2.74 2.21
C THR A 97 -2.21 -2.44 0.81
N VAL A 98 -1.39 -1.75 0.00
CA VAL A 98 -1.75 -1.36 -1.37
C VAL A 98 -0.75 -1.95 -2.35
N VAL A 99 -1.28 -2.71 -3.31
CA VAL A 99 -0.49 -3.36 -4.37
C VAL A 99 -1.25 -3.25 -5.68
N ARG A 100 -0.55 -3.07 -6.80
CA ARG A 100 -1.07 -3.40 -8.13
C ARG A 100 -0.59 -4.82 -8.48
N PRO A 101 -1.45 -5.85 -8.44
CA PRO A 101 -1.03 -7.21 -8.78
C PRO A 101 -0.65 -7.28 -10.26
N LEU A 102 0.57 -7.71 -10.55
CA LEU A 102 1.04 -7.90 -11.93
C LEU A 102 0.94 -9.38 -12.32
N PRO A 103 0.64 -9.71 -13.57
CA PRO A 103 0.73 -11.08 -14.05
C PRO A 103 2.14 -11.65 -13.81
N GLY A 104 2.22 -12.82 -13.18
CA GLY A 104 3.50 -13.45 -12.83
C GLY A 104 4.22 -12.85 -11.64
N ALA A 105 3.59 -11.92 -10.90
CA ALA A 105 4.12 -11.43 -9.64
C ALA A 105 4.33 -12.58 -8.64
N ASP A 106 5.37 -12.44 -7.81
CA ASP A 106 5.67 -13.37 -6.74
C ASP A 106 4.48 -13.52 -5.78
N ALA A 107 4.17 -14.77 -5.40
CA ALA A 107 3.14 -15.10 -4.43
C ALA A 107 3.37 -14.39 -3.09
N SER A 108 4.62 -14.11 -2.73
CA SER A 108 4.98 -13.36 -1.52
C SER A 108 4.37 -11.95 -1.46
N VAL A 109 4.12 -11.32 -2.61
CA VAL A 109 3.46 -10.02 -2.71
C VAL A 109 1.97 -10.16 -2.39
N ALA A 110 1.32 -11.23 -2.85
CA ALA A 110 -0.07 -11.52 -2.53
C ALA A 110 -0.25 -11.86 -1.03
N ASP A 111 0.70 -12.60 -0.45
CA ASP A 111 0.72 -12.88 0.99
C ASP A 111 0.86 -11.59 1.80
N GLY A 112 1.76 -10.69 1.40
CA GLY A 112 1.91 -9.38 2.02
C GLY A 112 0.68 -8.50 1.87
N LEU A 113 0.04 -8.48 0.71
CA LEU A 113 -1.23 -7.79 0.50
C LEU A 113 -2.31 -8.31 1.47
N LEU A 114 -2.45 -9.62 1.61
CA LEU A 114 -3.48 -10.24 2.45
C LEU A 114 -3.16 -10.23 3.94
N ALA A 115 -1.90 -9.98 4.32
CA ALA A 115 -1.48 -9.85 5.71
C ALA A 115 -2.01 -8.56 6.37
N GLY A 116 -2.35 -7.54 5.59
CA GLY A 116 -2.91 -6.28 6.09
C GLY A 116 -4.32 -6.45 6.66
N ASP A 117 -4.72 -5.55 7.56
CA ASP A 117 -6.09 -5.54 8.07
C ASP A 117 -7.08 -5.15 6.97
N VAL A 118 -6.64 -4.25 6.06
CA VAL A 118 -7.33 -3.87 4.83
C VAL A 118 -6.41 -4.03 3.63
N ALA A 119 -6.80 -4.89 2.69
CA ALA A 119 -6.07 -5.12 1.44
C ALA A 119 -6.69 -4.32 0.28
N VAL A 120 -5.88 -3.53 -0.41
CA VAL A 120 -6.27 -2.75 -1.60
C VAL A 120 -5.47 -3.21 -2.80
N ALA A 121 -6.16 -3.78 -3.78
CA ALA A 121 -5.57 -4.17 -5.06
C ALA A 121 -5.97 -3.15 -6.14
N LEU A 122 -4.99 -2.55 -6.81
CA LEU A 122 -5.21 -1.69 -7.97
C LEU A 122 -5.34 -2.54 -9.25
N ALA A 123 -6.29 -2.15 -10.12
CA ALA A 123 -6.48 -2.74 -11.44
C ALA A 123 -5.64 -2.03 -12.50
#